data_AF-A0AAW9I571-F1
#
_entry.id   AF-A0AAW9I571-F1
#
_cell.length_a   1.000
_cell.length_b   1.000
_cell.length_c   1.000
_cell.angle_alpha   90.00
_cell.angle_beta   90.00
_cell.angle_gamma   90.00
#
_symmetry.space_group_name_H-M   'P 1'
#
loop_
_entity.id
_entity.type
_entity.pdbx_description
1 polymer ?
#
loop_
_entity_poly.entity_id
_entity_poly.type
_entity_poly.pdbx_seq_one_letter_code
_entity_poly.pdbx_strand_id
1 'polypeptide(L)'
;IGLVGSSETRLYCLPSVSAYIGADIVAGAYVCELEKTKENVLFIDIGTNGEIVLSSKGKLLSCSCAAGPALEGMNISCGMRAANGAIEDVYINEKENEIKVIGDEQPVGICGSGILAVVKELIRTGIVMD
;
A
#
# COMPACT_ATOMS: atom_id res chain seq x y z
N ILE A 1 25.95 4.74 10.91
CA ILE A 1 24.83 4.13 10.13
C ILE A 1 24.82 4.52 8.64
N GLY A 2 25.94 4.99 8.05
CA GLY A 2 26.03 5.25 6.60
C GLY A 2 25.30 6.48 6.07
N LEU A 3 24.69 7.31 6.93
CA LEU A 3 24.06 8.57 6.53
C LEU A 3 25.09 9.72 6.49
N VAL A 4 24.91 10.62 5.53
CA VAL A 4 25.71 11.84 5.38
C VAL A 4 25.00 12.99 6.09
N GLY A 5 25.68 13.66 7.02
CA GLY A 5 25.15 14.78 7.79
C GLY A 5 26.28 15.58 8.46
N SER A 6 25.92 16.71 9.05
CA SER A 6 26.86 17.50 9.85
C SER A 6 27.24 16.75 11.15
N SER A 7 28.33 17.16 11.81
CA SER A 7 28.74 16.58 13.10
C SER A 7 27.67 16.71 14.19
N GLU A 8 26.84 17.76 14.11
CA GLU A 8 25.80 18.08 15.09
C GLU A 8 24.44 17.45 14.73
N THR A 9 24.36 16.69 13.63
CA THR A 9 23.10 16.10 13.18
C THR A 9 22.61 15.06 14.19
N ARG A 10 21.39 15.27 14.69
CA ARG A 10 20.70 14.30 15.54
C ARG A 10 19.86 13.38 14.68
N LEU A 11 19.97 12.08 14.95
CA LEU A 11 19.14 11.04 14.36
C LEU A 11 18.15 10.55 15.42
N TYR A 12 16.88 10.45 15.02
CA TYR A 12 15.82 9.88 15.84
C TYR A 12 15.25 8.66 15.14
N CYS A 13 15.13 7.56 15.88
CA CYS A 13 14.41 6.37 15.44
C CYS A 13 13.14 6.26 16.27
N LEU A 14 12.00 6.07 15.60
CA LEU A 14 10.76 5.75 16.29
C LEU A 14 10.84 4.33 16.88
N PRO A 15 10.14 4.06 18.00
CA PRO A 15 10.14 2.73 18.60
C PRO A 15 9.34 1.75 17.73
N SER A 16 9.75 0.48 17.75
CA SER A 16 8.92 -0.63 17.27
C SER A 16 8.08 -1.21 18.41
N VAL A 17 6.91 -1.77 18.10
CA VAL A 17 6.03 -2.41 19.09
C VAL A 17 6.38 -3.89 19.28
N SER A 18 6.78 -4.58 18.20
CA SER A 18 7.17 -5.99 18.24
C SER A 18 8.12 -6.32 17.07
N ALA A 19 8.47 -7.59 16.90
CA ALA A 19 9.26 -8.05 15.75
C ALA A 19 8.56 -7.84 14.39
N TYR A 20 7.22 -7.76 14.38
CA TYR A 20 6.40 -7.66 13.16
C TYR A 20 5.61 -6.34 13.07
N ILE A 21 5.76 -5.45 14.06
CA ILE A 21 5.11 -4.14 14.08
C ILE A 21 6.19 -3.09 14.28
N GLY A 22 6.59 -2.49 13.16
CA GLY A 22 7.70 -1.56 13.09
C GLY A 22 7.36 -0.11 13.45
N ALA A 23 8.39 0.71 13.34
CA ALA A 23 8.37 2.15 13.54
C ALA A 23 7.49 2.90 12.51
N ASP A 24 7.36 2.36 11.31
CA ASP A 24 6.46 2.79 10.24
C ASP A 24 4.99 2.75 10.68
N ILE A 25 4.55 1.65 11.30
CA ILE A 25 3.18 1.52 11.82
C ILE A 25 2.93 2.48 12.98
N VAL A 26 3.93 2.66 13.86
CA VAL A 26 3.86 3.65 14.94
C VAL A 26 3.75 5.07 14.37
N ALA A 27 4.53 5.40 13.34
CA ALA A 27 4.45 6.68 12.66
C ALA A 27 3.07 6.91 12.04
N GLY A 28 2.53 5.91 11.32
CA GLY A 28 1.21 5.96 10.72
C GLY A 28 0.11 6.17 11.76
N ALA A 29 0.12 5.38 12.84
CA ALA A 29 -0.84 5.51 13.94
C ALA A 29 -0.80 6.90 14.59
N TYR A 30 0.40 7.46 14.78
CA TYR A 30 0.59 8.80 15.34
C TYR A 30 0.11 9.91 14.40
N VAL A 31 0.47 9.85 13.12
CA VAL A 31 0.05 10.85 12.11
C VAL A 31 -1.46 10.83 11.89
N CYS A 32 -2.08 9.65 11.96
CA CYS A 32 -3.53 9.48 11.90
C CYS A 32 -4.24 9.81 13.24
N GLU A 33 -3.50 10.16 14.30
CA GLU A 33 -4.02 10.46 15.63
C GLU A 33 -4.98 9.37 16.16
N LEU A 34 -4.64 8.10 15.91
CA LEU A 34 -5.53 6.98 16.21
C LEU A 34 -5.88 6.89 17.70
N GLU A 35 -4.99 7.34 18.58
CA GLU A 35 -5.21 7.40 20.03
C GLU A 35 -6.23 8.46 20.46
N LYS A 36 -6.56 9.41 19.58
CA LYS A 36 -7.53 10.49 19.84
C LYS A 36 -8.91 10.20 19.25
N THR A 37 -9.07 9.11 18.50
CA THR A 37 -10.35 8.79 17.86
C THR A 37 -11.42 8.46 18.90
N LYS A 38 -12.64 8.95 18.68
CA LYS A 38 -13.80 8.66 19.54
C LYS A 38 -14.58 7.44 19.07
N GLU A 39 -14.48 7.13 17.79
CA GLU A 39 -15.08 5.98 17.14
C GLU A 39 -14.08 4.84 16.98
N ASN A 40 -14.60 3.67 16.58
CA ASN A 40 -13.74 2.58 16.17
C ASN A 40 -13.17 2.87 14.78
N VAL A 41 -11.84 2.83 14.65
CA VAL A 41 -11.12 3.08 13.39
C VAL A 41 -10.17 1.93 13.12
N LEU A 42 -10.16 1.45 11.88
CA LEU A 42 -9.20 0.46 11.42
C LEU A 42 -8.20 1.15 10.49
N PHE A 43 -6.95 1.20 10.91
CA PHE A 43 -5.83 1.55 10.05
C PHE A 43 -5.23 0.28 9.48
N ILE A 44 -5.01 0.27 8.16
CA ILE A 44 -4.46 -0.87 7.44
C ILE A 44 -3.30 -0.35 6.61
N ASP A 45 -2.11 -0.87 6.87
CA ASP A 45 -0.94 -0.70 6.02
C ASP A 45 -0.78 -1.99 5.20
N ILE A 46 -0.74 -1.84 3.87
CA ILE A 46 -0.68 -2.97 2.95
C ILE A 46 0.61 -2.87 2.14
N GLY A 47 1.54 -3.76 2.45
CA GLY A 47 2.74 -4.00 1.65
C GLY A 47 3.02 -5.50 1.59
N THR A 48 4.32 -5.84 1.62
CA THR A 48 4.78 -7.23 1.72
C THR A 48 4.16 -7.94 2.94
N ASN A 49 3.99 -7.20 4.03
CA ASN A 49 3.16 -7.59 5.16
C ASN A 49 1.85 -6.80 5.12
N GLY A 50 0.82 -7.33 5.76
CA GLY A 50 -0.41 -6.61 6.08
C GLY A 50 -0.43 -6.28 7.56
N GLU A 51 -0.16 -5.02 7.91
CA GLU A 51 -0.25 -4.53 9.28
C GLU A 51 -1.58 -3.83 9.51
N ILE A 52 -2.20 -4.11 10.65
CA ILE A 52 -3.51 -3.59 11.01
C ILE A 52 -3.44 -3.01 12.41
N VAL A 53 -3.97 -1.79 12.59
CA VAL A 53 -4.18 -1.16 13.89
C VAL A 53 -5.65 -0.85 14.07
N LEU A 54 -6.29 -1.51 15.02
CA LEU A 54 -7.62 -1.15 15.49
C LEU A 54 -7.48 -0.11 16.60
N SER A 55 -8.00 1.09 16.37
CA SER A 55 -8.33 2.01 17.45
C SER A 55 -9.75 1.80 17.90
N SER A 56 -9.92 1.31 19.13
CA SER A 56 -11.23 1.23 19.79
C SER A 56 -11.40 2.41 20.74
N LYS A 57 -11.97 3.50 20.22
CA LYS A 57 -12.17 4.75 20.96
C LYS A 57 -10.87 5.25 21.61
N GLY A 58 -9.79 5.27 20.81
CA GLY A 58 -8.45 5.69 21.24
C GLY A 58 -7.58 4.58 21.84
N LYS A 59 -8.12 3.39 22.14
CA LYS A 59 -7.31 2.24 22.57
C LYS A 59 -6.80 1.46 21.38
N LEU A 60 -5.48 1.33 21.25
CA LEU A 60 -4.84 0.72 20.09
C LEU A 60 -4.57 -0.77 20.31
N LEU A 61 -4.93 -1.58 19.31
CA LEU A 61 -4.57 -2.99 19.17
C LEU A 61 -3.94 -3.18 17.79
N SER A 62 -2.83 -3.89 17.69
CA SER A 62 -2.13 -4.10 16.43
C SER A 62 -1.85 -5.56 16.15
N CYS A 63 -1.91 -5.96 14.88
CA CYS A 63 -1.45 -7.26 14.40
C CYS A 63 -0.79 -7.11 13.02
N SER A 64 -0.05 -8.14 12.61
CA SER A 64 0.59 -8.25 11.30
C SER A 64 0.29 -9.62 10.71
N CYS A 65 0.17 -9.69 9.39
CA CYS A 65 0.04 -10.93 8.63
C CYS A 65 0.95 -10.91 7.41
N ALA A 66 1.32 -12.09 6.91
CA ALA A 66 2.00 -12.19 5.62
C ALA A 66 0.97 -11.96 4.49
N ALA A 67 1.18 -10.92 3.68
CA ALA A 67 0.31 -10.58 2.55
C ALA A 67 0.96 -10.93 1.20
N GLY A 68 2.29 -10.75 1.11
CA GLY A 68 3.06 -10.90 -0.12
C GLY A 68 3.11 -9.59 -0.94
N PRO A 69 4.16 -9.38 -1.73
CA PRO A 69 4.46 -8.06 -2.31
C PRO A 69 3.71 -7.80 -3.63
N ALA A 70 2.58 -8.49 -3.88
CA ALA A 70 1.86 -8.39 -5.15
C ALA A 70 1.39 -6.95 -5.44
N LEU A 71 0.87 -6.26 -4.42
CA LEU A 71 0.43 -4.85 -4.55
C LEU A 71 1.60 -3.85 -4.59
N GLU A 72 2.82 -4.30 -4.35
CA GLU A 72 4.03 -3.51 -4.62
C GLU A 72 4.50 -3.68 -6.09
N GLY A 73 3.77 -4.46 -6.89
CA GLY A 73 4.12 -4.82 -8.26
C GLY A 73 5.18 -5.91 -8.37
N MET A 74 5.49 -6.62 -7.28
CA MET A 74 6.51 -7.67 -7.26
C MET A 74 5.88 -9.04 -7.53
N ASN A 75 6.66 -9.96 -8.11
CA ASN A 75 6.22 -11.32 -8.48
C ASN A 75 5.01 -11.37 -9.45
N ILE A 76 4.72 -10.26 -10.12
CA ILE A 76 3.76 -10.17 -11.23
C ILE A 76 4.57 -9.92 -12.51
N SER A 77 4.31 -10.68 -13.58
CA SER A 77 5.14 -10.66 -14.80
C SER A 77 5.24 -9.27 -15.44
N CYS A 78 4.18 -8.48 -15.32
CA CYS A 78 4.11 -7.10 -15.80
C CYS A 78 4.05 -6.09 -14.64
N GLY A 79 4.35 -6.52 -13.41
CA GLY A 79 4.25 -5.68 -12.23
C GLY A 79 5.41 -4.70 -12.12
N MET A 80 5.13 -3.51 -11.60
CA MET A 80 6.13 -2.51 -11.27
C MET A 80 5.66 -1.61 -10.12
N ARG A 81 6.58 -0.84 -9.53
CA ARG A 81 6.20 0.22 -8.57
C ARG A 81 5.46 1.36 -9.28
N ALA A 82 4.64 2.10 -8.54
CA ALA A 82 3.99 3.31 -9.04
C ALA A 82 5.06 4.35 -9.43
N ALA A 83 5.20 4.57 -10.73
CA ALA A 83 6.13 5.51 -11.36
C ALA A 83 5.61 5.83 -12.78
N ASN A 84 6.24 6.79 -13.47
CA ASN A 84 5.86 7.10 -14.86
C ASN A 84 5.86 5.85 -15.74
N GLY A 85 4.82 5.72 -16.57
CA GLY A 85 4.59 4.55 -17.42
C GLY A 85 3.90 3.37 -16.71
N ALA A 86 3.62 3.45 -15.41
CA ALA A 86 2.82 2.43 -14.72
C ALA A 86 1.33 2.62 -15.00
N ILE A 87 0.64 1.54 -15.38
CA ILE A 87 -0.82 1.49 -15.45
C ILE A 87 -1.37 1.50 -14.02
N GLU A 88 -2.16 2.52 -13.68
CA GLU A 88 -2.75 2.72 -12.35
C GLU A 88 -4.26 2.44 -12.28
N ASP A 89 -4.94 2.38 -13.43
CA ASP A 89 -6.36 2.02 -13.53
C ASP A 89 -6.67 1.38 -14.89
N VAL A 90 -7.70 0.53 -14.92
CA VAL A 90 -8.14 -0.21 -16.12
C VAL A 90 -9.65 -0.26 -16.14
N TYR A 91 -10.22 -0.13 -17.34
CA TYR A 91 -11.64 -0.33 -17.59
C TYR A 91 -11.87 -1.20 -18.83
N ILE A 92 -12.54 -2.33 -18.66
CA ILE A 92 -12.78 -3.31 -19.73
C ILE A 92 -14.23 -3.19 -20.20
N ASN A 93 -14.45 -2.76 -21.44
CA ASN A 93 -15.81 -2.64 -22.00
C ASN A 93 -15.93 -3.36 -23.35
N GLU A 94 -17.15 -3.44 -23.89
CA GLU A 94 -17.43 -4.19 -25.12
C GLU A 94 -16.82 -3.58 -26.39
N LYS A 95 -16.46 -2.29 -26.36
CA LYS A 95 -15.95 -1.56 -27.53
C LYS A 95 -14.43 -1.51 -27.52
N GLU A 96 -13.87 -0.92 -26.48
CA GLU A 96 -12.44 -0.66 -26.37
C GLU A 96 -12.03 -0.57 -24.90
N ASN A 97 -10.94 -1.24 -24.55
CA ASN A 97 -10.40 -1.18 -23.19
C ASN A 97 -9.70 0.16 -22.96
N GLU A 98 -9.91 0.74 -21.79
CA GLU A 98 -9.27 1.99 -21.39
C GLU A 98 -8.26 1.69 -20.28
N ILE A 99 -7.11 2.38 -20.33
CA ILE A 99 -6.08 2.32 -19.29
C ILE A 99 -5.68 3.73 -18.88
N LYS A 100 -5.38 3.91 -17.60
CA LYS A 100 -4.79 5.13 -17.07
C LYS A 100 -3.34 4.87 -16.71
N VAL A 101 -2.44 5.71 -17.21
CA VAL A 101 -1.00 5.56 -17.02
C VAL A 101 -0.44 6.77 -16.27
N ILE A 102 0.35 6.52 -15.24
CA ILE A 102 1.02 7.60 -14.50
C ILE A 102 1.93 8.37 -15.45
N GLY A 103 1.73 9.69 -15.54
CA GLY A 103 2.51 10.58 -16.40
C GLY A 103 2.02 10.68 -17.85
N ASP A 104 0.92 10.01 -18.22
CA ASP A 104 0.37 10.02 -19.59
C ASP A 104 1.38 9.56 -20.67
N GLU A 105 2.26 8.63 -20.31
CA GLU A 105 3.31 8.06 -21.18
C GLU A 105 2.93 6.65 -21.71
N GLN A 106 3.81 6.05 -22.52
CA GLN A 106 3.65 4.67 -22.96
C GLN A 106 3.69 3.71 -21.77
N PRO A 107 2.75 2.74 -21.65
CA PRO A 107 2.72 1.82 -20.52
C PRO A 107 3.91 0.85 -20.57
N VAL A 108 4.61 0.70 -19.45
CA VAL A 108 5.75 -0.22 -19.30
C VAL A 108 5.55 -1.28 -18.21
N GLY A 109 4.44 -1.20 -17.47
CA GLY A 109 4.05 -2.15 -16.44
C GLY A 109 2.78 -1.73 -15.71
N ILE A 110 2.42 -2.47 -14.66
CA ILE A 110 1.19 -2.28 -13.88
C ILE A 110 1.57 -2.09 -12.40
N CYS A 111 1.10 -1.03 -11.75
CA CYS A 111 1.32 -0.82 -10.32
C CYS A 111 0.23 -1.43 -9.45
N GLY A 112 0.38 -1.36 -8.11
CA GLY A 112 -0.56 -1.96 -7.16
C GLY A 112 -2.04 -1.60 -7.39
N SER A 113 -2.32 -0.32 -7.63
CA SER A 113 -3.68 0.14 -7.97
C SER A 113 -4.17 -0.44 -9.30
N GLY A 114 -3.31 -0.50 -10.31
CA GLY A 114 -3.63 -1.12 -11.59
C GLY A 114 -3.89 -2.62 -11.47
N ILE A 115 -3.14 -3.34 -10.62
CA ILE A 115 -3.37 -4.76 -10.35
C ILE A 115 -4.77 -4.95 -9.75
N LEU A 116 -5.13 -4.13 -8.76
CA LEU A 116 -6.47 -4.19 -8.15
C LEU A 116 -7.57 -3.85 -9.16
N ALA A 117 -7.35 -2.84 -10.01
CA ALA A 117 -8.28 -2.47 -11.07
C ALA A 117 -8.47 -3.60 -12.08
N VAL A 118 -7.39 -4.25 -12.53
CA VAL A 118 -7.45 -5.41 -13.42
C VAL A 118 -8.26 -6.53 -12.78
N VAL A 119 -7.97 -6.93 -11.54
CA VAL A 119 -8.70 -8.01 -10.86
C VAL A 119 -10.19 -7.68 -10.77
N LYS A 120 -10.53 -6.46 -10.34
CA LYS A 120 -11.91 -5.97 -10.28
C LYS A 120 -12.61 -6.11 -11.64
N GLU A 121 -11.97 -5.67 -12.72
CA GLU A 121 -12.57 -5.68 -14.06
C GLU A 121 -12.70 -7.09 -14.64
N LEU A 122 -11.73 -7.97 -14.38
CA LEU A 122 -11.79 -9.38 -14.79
C LEU A 122 -12.95 -10.12 -14.13
N ILE A 123 -13.22 -9.84 -12.85
CA ILE A 123 -14.37 -10.38 -12.13
C ILE A 123 -15.67 -9.75 -12.67
N ARG A 124 -15.71 -8.42 -12.79
CA ARG A 124 -16.91 -7.69 -13.28
C ARG A 124 -17.35 -8.15 -14.67
N THR A 125 -16.41 -8.49 -15.53
CA THR A 125 -16.67 -8.95 -16.91
C THR A 125 -16.87 -10.45 -17.02
N GLY A 126 -16.68 -11.21 -15.93
CA GLY A 126 -16.83 -12.67 -15.92
C GLY A 126 -15.71 -13.41 -16.63
N ILE A 127 -14.57 -12.76 -16.94
CA ILE A 127 -13.37 -13.41 -17.48
C ILE A 127 -12.75 -14.32 -16.42
N VAL A 128 -12.77 -13.86 -15.15
CA VAL A 128 -12.41 -14.64 -13.97
C VAL A 128 -13.64 -14.74 -13.08
N MET A 129 -13.93 -15.94 -12.57
CA MET A 129 -15.03 -16.18 -11.62
C MET A 129 -14.54 -15.94 -10.18
N ASP A 130 -15.47 -15.59 -9.29
CA ASP A 130 -15.24 -15.44 -7.86
C ASP A 130 -15.18 -16.77 -7.10
#